data_AF-A0A359CDC3-F1
#
_entry.id   AF-A0A359CDC3-F1
#
_cell.length_a   1.000
_cell.length_b   1.000
_cell.length_c   1.000
_cell.angle_alpha   90.00
_cell.angle_beta   90.00
_cell.angle_gamma   90.00
#
_symmetry.space_group_name_H-M   'P 1'
#
loop_
_entity.id
_entity.type
_entity.pdbx_description
1 polymer ?
#
loop_
_entity_poly.entity_id
_entity_poly.type
_entity_poly.pdbx_seq_one_letter_code
_entity_poly.pdbx_strand_id
1 'polypeptide(L)'
;KYLLDFIEDVRSTGKNYREVPESVRKALDEAQTIWFGDQETDKVTVEFDAPVAHFFERKNFFPQQTIVETRENGNIVVSFDVYNDMHFHEQTARWMPYFRVLSPDSYRQRVCAIALETAERNESEAG
;
A
#
# COMPACT_ATOMS: atom_id res chain seq x y z
N LYS A 1 2.18 13.40 8.91
CA LYS A 1 3.14 13.32 7.79
C LYS A 1 4.08 14.53 7.88
N TYR A 2 5.36 14.33 8.16
CA TYR A 2 6.35 15.42 8.17
C TYR A 2 7.20 15.28 6.90
N LEU A 3 6.76 15.89 5.80
CA LEU A 3 7.69 16.09 4.67
C LEU A 3 8.73 17.10 5.12
N LEU A 4 10.00 16.89 4.78
CA LEU A 4 11.09 17.77 5.20
C LEU A 4 10.81 19.24 4.86
N ASP A 5 10.14 19.49 3.73
CA ASP A 5 9.73 20.82 3.26
C ASP A 5 8.76 21.56 4.19
N PHE A 6 8.04 20.85 5.06
CA PHE A 6 7.12 21.45 6.04
C PHE A 6 7.72 21.56 7.45
N ILE A 7 9.00 21.24 7.62
CA ILE A 7 9.70 21.39 8.91
C ILE A 7 10.38 22.75 8.92
N GLU A 8 9.71 23.75 9.46
CA GLU A 8 10.21 25.13 9.49
C GLU A 8 11.10 25.41 10.71
N ASP A 9 10.76 24.86 11.88
CA ASP A 9 11.31 25.28 13.17
C ASP A 9 11.79 24.08 14.02
N VAL A 10 12.94 23.50 13.67
CA VAL A 10 13.58 22.45 14.50
C VAL A 10 14.26 23.09 15.70
N ARG A 11 13.80 22.77 16.92
CA ARG A 11 14.40 23.25 18.18
C ARG A 11 14.91 22.09 19.02
N SER A 12 16.13 22.23 19.53
CA SER A 12 16.66 21.28 20.50
C SER A 12 15.90 21.42 21.82
N THR A 13 15.38 20.30 22.32
CA THR A 13 14.66 20.25 23.61
C THR A 13 15.59 20.04 24.80
N GLY A 14 16.90 19.84 24.55
CA GLY A 14 17.89 19.49 25.57
C GLY A 14 17.71 18.09 26.17
N LYS A 15 16.73 17.31 25.70
CA LYS A 15 16.51 15.91 26.11
C LYS A 15 17.30 14.98 25.20
N ASN A 16 17.99 14.03 25.82
CA ASN A 16 18.74 12.98 25.12
C ASN A 16 18.14 11.62 25.45
N TYR A 17 17.99 10.77 24.45
CA TYR A 17 17.58 9.39 24.60
C TYR A 17 18.79 8.50 24.33
N ARG A 18 19.26 7.75 25.33
CA ARG A 18 20.43 6.86 25.19
C ARG A 18 20.11 5.58 24.43
N GLU A 19 18.86 5.17 24.49
CA GLU A 19 18.34 3.97 23.86
C GLU A 19 17.06 4.31 23.12
N VAL A 20 16.88 3.70 21.95
CA VAL A 20 15.62 3.75 21.21
C VAL A 20 14.58 3.00 22.05
N PRO A 21 13.42 3.61 22.35
CA PRO A 21 12.35 2.93 23.08
C PRO A 21 11.96 1.61 22.39
N GLU A 22 11.64 0.58 23.17
CA GLU A 22 11.30 -0.75 22.65
C GLU A 22 10.15 -0.70 21.64
N SER A 23 9.15 0.17 21.89
CA SER A 23 8.02 0.38 20.97
C SER A 23 8.46 0.88 19.60
N VAL A 24 9.45 1.79 19.55
CA VAL A 24 9.99 2.33 18.31
C VAL A 24 10.86 1.28 17.60
N ARG A 25 11.67 0.52 18.35
CA ARG A 25 12.45 -0.60 17.79
C ARG A 25 11.55 -1.64 17.14
N LYS A 26 10.54 -2.10 17.86
CA LYS A 26 9.59 -3.10 17.35
C LYS A 26 8.85 -2.58 16.11
N ALA A 27 8.40 -1.32 16.12
CA ALA A 27 7.77 -0.71 14.95
C ALA A 27 8.69 -0.65 13.73
N LEU A 28 9.99 -0.40 13.94
CA LEU A 28 10.99 -0.40 12.87
C LEU A 28 11.30 -1.81 12.36
N ASP A 29 11.36 -2.81 13.24
CA ASP A 29 11.63 -4.21 12.87
C ASP A 29 10.46 -4.84 12.09
N GLU A 30 9.22 -4.48 12.44
CA GLU A 30 7.99 -4.97 11.78
C GLU A 30 7.64 -4.18 10.50
N ALA A 31 8.28 -3.03 10.26
CA ALA A 31 8.01 -2.18 9.11
C ALA A 31 8.44 -2.82 7.79
N GLN A 32 7.48 -3.16 6.94
CA GLN A 32 7.74 -3.65 5.58
C GLN A 32 7.78 -2.53 4.54
N THR A 33 7.28 -1.34 4.86
CA THR A 33 7.29 -0.14 4.01
C THR A 33 7.62 1.10 4.84
N ILE A 34 7.89 2.24 4.19
CA ILE A 34 8.11 3.54 4.87
C ILE A 34 6.84 4.08 5.56
N TRP A 35 5.71 3.43 5.34
CA TRP A 35 4.42 3.76 5.91
C TRP A 35 4.21 2.89 7.14
N PHE A 36 4.91 3.17 8.23
CA PHE A 36 4.75 2.46 9.50
C PHE A 36 4.33 3.46 10.60
N GLY A 37 3.48 3.05 11.52
CA GLY A 37 3.03 3.89 12.63
C GLY A 37 1.84 3.30 13.40
N ASP A 38 1.46 3.95 14.50
CA ASP A 38 0.40 3.52 15.42
C ASP A 38 -1.04 3.74 14.90
N GLN A 39 -1.20 4.09 13.61
CA GLN A 39 -2.52 4.29 13.01
C GLN A 39 -3.18 2.95 12.64
N GLU A 40 -4.48 2.88 12.82
CA GLU A 40 -5.29 1.73 12.42
C GLU A 40 -5.18 1.53 10.90
N THR A 41 -4.84 0.31 10.50
CA THR A 41 -4.74 -0.07 9.08
C THR A 41 -6.09 -0.51 8.54
N ASP A 42 -6.38 -0.17 7.30
CA ASP A 42 -7.51 -0.73 6.56
C ASP A 42 -7.15 -2.11 6.05
N LYS A 43 -8.05 -3.08 6.25
CA LYS A 43 -7.97 -4.39 5.59
C LYS A 43 -8.60 -4.30 4.20
N VAL A 44 -7.77 -4.49 3.18
CA VAL A 44 -8.18 -4.47 1.77
C VAL A 44 -8.19 -5.89 1.23
N THR A 45 -9.15 -6.19 0.34
CA THR A 45 -9.23 -7.46 -0.38
C THR A 45 -9.26 -7.20 -1.88
N VAL A 46 -8.35 -7.86 -2.60
CA VAL A 46 -8.14 -7.70 -4.04
C VAL A 46 -8.16 -9.07 -4.70
N GLU A 47 -8.76 -9.16 -5.88
CA GLU A 47 -8.57 -10.29 -6.77
C GLU A 47 -7.50 -9.95 -7.79
N PHE A 48 -6.48 -10.82 -7.89
CA PHE A 48 -5.41 -10.74 -8.87
C PHE A 48 -5.61 -11.79 -9.96
N ASP A 49 -5.28 -11.41 -11.21
CA ASP A 49 -5.41 -12.31 -12.35
C ASP A 49 -4.37 -13.43 -12.34
N ALA A 50 -4.72 -14.58 -12.91
CA ALA A 50 -3.83 -15.75 -13.02
C ALA A 50 -2.39 -15.45 -13.51
N PRO A 51 -2.15 -14.55 -14.49
CA PRO A 51 -0.80 -14.22 -14.94
C PRO A 51 0.10 -13.64 -13.85
N VAL A 52 -0.48 -12.98 -12.84
CA VAL A 52 0.27 -12.36 -11.74
C VAL A 52 0.15 -13.13 -10.41
N ALA A 53 -0.80 -14.07 -10.31
CA ALA A 53 -1.06 -14.86 -9.10
C ALA A 53 0.20 -15.51 -8.49
N HIS A 54 1.01 -16.15 -9.34
CA HIS A 54 2.23 -16.84 -8.94
C HIS A 54 3.24 -15.93 -8.19
N PHE A 55 3.21 -14.60 -8.37
CA PHE A 55 4.08 -13.70 -7.61
C PHE A 55 3.74 -13.72 -6.11
N PHE A 56 2.46 -13.65 -5.76
CA PHE A 56 1.98 -13.56 -4.39
C PHE A 56 2.18 -14.85 -3.60
N GLU A 57 2.22 -15.99 -4.29
CA GLU A 57 2.55 -17.29 -3.69
C GLU A 57 4.03 -17.40 -3.30
N ARG A 58 4.92 -16.76 -4.08
CA ARG A 58 6.37 -16.83 -3.85
C ARG A 58 6.87 -15.87 -2.77
N LYS A 59 6.21 -14.72 -2.62
CA LYS A 59 6.66 -13.66 -1.73
C LYS A 59 5.49 -12.83 -1.21
N ASN A 60 5.62 -12.38 0.03
CA ASN A 60 4.77 -11.34 0.60
C ASN A 60 5.19 -9.97 0.07
N PHE A 61 4.30 -9.32 -0.66
CA PHE A 61 4.46 -7.95 -1.16
C PHE A 61 3.78 -6.92 -0.26
N PHE A 62 2.82 -7.35 0.55
CA PHE A 62 1.99 -6.48 1.36
C PHE A 62 2.07 -6.86 2.86
N PRO A 63 1.89 -5.90 3.78
CA PRO A 63 1.70 -6.16 5.19
C PRO A 63 0.51 -7.10 5.42
N GLN A 64 0.71 -8.09 6.30
CA GLN A 64 -0.31 -9.09 6.64
C GLN A 64 -0.97 -9.79 5.43
N GLN A 65 -0.21 -9.92 4.32
CA GLN A 65 -0.70 -10.57 3.11
C GLN A 65 -1.17 -12.00 3.39
N THR A 66 -2.40 -12.29 2.97
CA THR A 66 -3.03 -13.61 3.07
C THR A 66 -3.72 -13.95 1.76
N ILE A 67 -3.44 -15.12 1.19
CA ILE A 67 -4.22 -15.67 0.07
C ILE A 67 -5.49 -16.28 0.67
N VAL A 68 -6.63 -15.65 0.41
CA VAL A 68 -7.96 -16.03 0.95
C VAL A 68 -8.56 -17.17 0.14
N GLU A 69 -8.37 -17.14 -1.19
CA GLU A 69 -8.97 -18.09 -2.10
C GLU A 69 -8.11 -18.21 -3.37
N THR A 70 -8.04 -19.41 -3.95
CA THR A 70 -7.58 -19.63 -5.32
C THR A 70 -8.76 -20.12 -6.13
N ARG A 71 -9.09 -19.40 -7.20
CA ARG A 71 -10.24 -19.70 -8.07
C ARG A 71 -9.88 -20.72 -9.12
N GLU A 72 -10.88 -21.41 -9.64
CA GLU A 72 -10.72 -22.44 -10.69
C GLU A 72 -10.07 -21.90 -11.97
N ASN A 73 -10.25 -20.61 -12.26
CA ASN A 73 -9.64 -19.93 -13.41
C ASN A 73 -8.17 -19.52 -13.18
N GLY A 74 -7.59 -19.82 -12.02
CA GLY A 74 -6.23 -19.46 -11.64
C GLY A 74 -6.09 -18.06 -11.02
N ASN A 75 -7.15 -17.26 -10.94
CA ASN A 75 -7.12 -16.01 -10.18
C ASN A 75 -6.98 -16.31 -8.68
N ILE A 76 -6.42 -15.35 -7.95
CA ILE A 76 -6.32 -15.46 -6.49
C ILE A 76 -6.96 -14.25 -5.82
N VAL A 77 -7.59 -14.50 -4.68
CA VAL A 77 -8.09 -13.44 -3.79
C VAL A 77 -7.08 -13.25 -2.67
N VAL A 78 -6.56 -12.04 -2.54
CA VAL A 78 -5.54 -11.68 -1.55
C VAL A 78 -6.08 -10.59 -0.65
N SER A 79 -5.95 -10.76 0.65
CA SER A 79 -6.21 -9.74 1.66
C SER A 79 -4.91 -9.24 2.26
N PHE A 80 -4.81 -7.94 2.51
CA PHE A 80 -3.64 -7.30 3.10
C PHE A 80 -4.00 -5.99 3.77
N ASP A 81 -3.10 -5.49 4.59
CA ASP A 81 -3.28 -4.27 5.36
C ASP A 81 -2.67 -3.06 4.65
N VAL A 82 -3.39 -1.94 4.74
CA VAL A 82 -3.04 -0.67 4.12
C VAL A 82 -3.09 0.45 5.16
N TYR A 83 -2.05 1.27 5.22
CA TYR A 83 -1.99 2.42 6.13
C TYR A 83 -2.72 3.67 5.62
N ASN A 84 -2.80 3.88 4.29
CA ASN A 84 -3.52 4.99 3.65
C ASN A 84 -3.60 4.81 2.12
N ASP A 85 -4.36 5.67 1.45
CA ASP A 85 -4.52 5.71 -0.02
C ASP A 85 -3.20 5.71 -0.80
N MET A 86 -2.17 6.41 -0.33
CA MET A 86 -0.88 6.48 -1.02
C MET A 86 -0.13 5.16 -0.89
N HIS A 87 -0.12 4.56 0.29
CA HIS A 87 0.48 3.25 0.53
C HIS A 87 -0.19 2.19 -0.36
N PHE A 88 -1.53 2.19 -0.44
CA PHE A 88 -2.25 1.31 -1.36
C PHE A 88 -1.85 1.55 -2.81
N HIS A 89 -1.74 2.81 -3.24
CA HIS A 89 -1.33 3.14 -4.60
C HIS A 89 0.09 2.61 -4.91
N GLU A 90 1.08 2.88 -4.05
CA GLU A 90 2.45 2.41 -4.23
C GLU A 90 2.56 0.88 -4.32
N GLN A 91 1.77 0.18 -3.49
CA GLN A 91 1.71 -1.27 -3.49
C GLN A 91 1.09 -1.86 -4.75
N THR A 92 0.02 -1.23 -5.23
CA THR A 92 -0.80 -1.79 -6.32
C THR A 92 -0.42 -1.30 -7.71
N ALA A 93 0.29 -0.17 -7.83
CA ALA A 93 0.61 0.44 -9.12
C ALA A 93 1.33 -0.51 -10.08
N ARG A 94 2.30 -1.29 -9.59
CA ARG A 94 3.05 -2.26 -10.41
C ARG A 94 2.21 -3.43 -10.94
N TRP A 95 1.03 -3.64 -10.37
CA TRP A 95 0.13 -4.74 -10.70
C TRP A 95 -1.02 -4.29 -11.61
N MET A 96 -1.15 -2.99 -11.90
CA MET A 96 -2.15 -2.52 -12.86
C MET A 96 -1.85 -3.06 -14.27
N PRO A 97 -2.86 -3.48 -15.05
CA PRO A 97 -4.29 -3.52 -14.73
C PRO A 97 -4.77 -4.89 -14.20
N TYR A 98 -3.86 -5.77 -13.79
CA TYR A 98 -4.09 -7.21 -13.50
C TYR A 98 -4.75 -7.51 -12.16
N PHE A 99 -5.62 -6.61 -11.68
CA PHE A 99 -6.35 -6.80 -10.44
C PHE A 99 -7.64 -6.01 -10.39
N ARG A 100 -8.52 -6.39 -9.46
CA ARG A 100 -9.69 -5.60 -9.05
C ARG A 100 -9.87 -5.61 -7.55
N VAL A 101 -10.25 -4.47 -6.99
CA VAL A 101 -10.54 -4.33 -5.56
C VAL A 101 -11.92 -4.91 -5.26
N LEU A 102 -11.99 -5.91 -4.38
CA LEU A 102 -13.24 -6.48 -3.89
C LEU A 102 -13.79 -5.69 -2.71
N SER A 103 -12.95 -5.25 -1.78
CA SER A 103 -13.35 -4.39 -0.65
C SER A 103 -12.17 -3.66 0.00
N PRO A 104 -12.42 -2.54 0.69
CA PRO A 104 -13.65 -1.74 0.67
C PRO A 104 -13.81 -0.96 -0.66
N ASP A 105 -15.01 -0.43 -0.90
CA ASP A 105 -15.36 0.25 -2.16
C ASP A 105 -14.57 1.56 -2.38
N SER A 106 -14.13 2.21 -1.30
CA SER A 106 -13.30 3.42 -1.37
C SER A 106 -12.01 3.21 -2.19
N TYR A 107 -11.28 2.12 -1.94
CA TYR A 107 -10.08 1.80 -2.71
C TYR A 107 -10.39 1.42 -4.15
N ARG A 108 -11.55 0.80 -4.41
CA ARG A 108 -12.00 0.54 -5.79
C ARG A 108 -12.22 1.83 -6.56
N GLN A 109 -12.95 2.78 -5.98
CA GLN A 109 -13.17 4.09 -6.56
C GLN A 109 -11.85 4.83 -6.81
N ARG A 110 -10.89 4.70 -5.87
CA ARG A 110 -9.56 5.28 -6.02
C ARG A 110 -8.80 4.72 -7.23
N VAL A 111 -8.82 3.40 -7.45
CA VAL A 111 -8.21 2.78 -8.64
C VAL A 111 -8.87 3.30 -9.92
N CYS A 112 -10.20 3.35 -9.97
CA CYS A 112 -10.92 3.88 -11.13
C CYS A 112 -10.53 5.34 -11.44
N ALA A 113 -10.45 6.19 -10.42
CA ALA A 113 -10.07 7.59 -10.58
C ALA A 113 -8.65 7.73 -11.15
N ILE A 114 -7.68 6.97 -10.62
CA ILE A 114 -6.29 6.98 -11.10
C ILE A 114 -6.21 6.50 -12.55
N ALA A 115 -6.94 5.43 -12.90
CA ALA A 115 -6.96 4.90 -14.25
C ALA A 115 -7.54 5.90 -15.26
N LEU A 116 -8.64 6.57 -14.92
CA LEU A 116 -9.26 7.62 -15.74
C LEU A 116 -8.34 8.83 -15.91
N GLU A 117 -7.80 9.37 -14.81
CA GLU A 117 -6.85 10.50 -14.84
C GLU A 117 -5.61 10.17 -15.70
N THR A 118 -5.11 8.94 -15.60
CA THR A 118 -3.97 8.48 -16.40
C THR A 118 -4.35 8.38 -17.87
N ALA A 119 -5.53 7.84 -18.20
CA ALA A 119 -6.01 7.75 -19.57
C ALA A 119 -6.18 9.14 -20.20
N GLU A 120 -6.86 10.06 -19.52
CA GLU A 120 -7.07 11.45 -19.96
C GLU A 120 -5.74 12.16 -20.28
N ARG A 121 -4.74 12.01 -19.40
CA ARG A 121 -3.40 12.59 -19.62
C ARG A 121 -2.72 12.04 -20.87
N ASN A 122 -2.73 10.72 -21.05
CA ASN A 122 -2.10 10.07 -22.21
C ASN A 122 -2.82 10.38 -23.53
N GLU A 123 -4.12 10.65 -23.48
CA GLU A 123 -4.88 11.11 -24.64
C GLU A 123 -4.61 12.58 -24.97
N SER A 124 -4.36 13.42 -23.96
CA SER A 124 -4.14 14.87 -24.13
C SER A 124 -2.81 15.28 -24.76
N GLU A 125 -1.77 14.44 -24.67
CA GLU A 125 -0.46 14.67 -25.34
C GLU A 125 -0.39 14.10 -26.77
N ALA A 126 -1.49 13.51 -27.27
CA ALA A 126 -1.58 12.99 -28.65
C ALA A 126 -1.99 14.04 -29.70
N GLY A 127 -1.90 15.34 -29.38
CA GLY A 127 -2.25 16.49 -30.24
C GLY A 127 -1.07 17.36 -30.63
#